data_AF-A0A927VZP1-F1
#
_entry.id   AF-A0A927VZP1-F1
#
_cell.length_a   1.000
_cell.length_b   1.000
_cell.length_c   1.000
_cell.angle_alpha   90.00
_cell.angle_beta   90.00
_cell.angle_gamma   90.00
#
_symmetry.space_group_name_H-M   'P 1'
#
loop_
_entity.id
_entity.type
_entity.pdbx_description
1 polymer ?
#
loop_
_entity_poly.entity_id
_entity_poly.type
_entity_poly.pdbx_seq_one_letter_code
_entity_poly.pdbx_strand_id
1 'polypeptide(L)'
;MNELMPVLQENSVPNELISNMNAAITRLNQAVMQQNTQQAITQANQIMMYVADMLDYFDVMVPTDLNRLNFFARQIIIEAENNNWDQVNANYLEANQVWERLKPELGEQYSNDVNEFDLALSNLAEPIDSRNYQMTVDNANILLDRLDFLSNDFAEQNFPPETPPQNTSPQA
;
A
#
# COMPACT_ATOMS: atom_id res chain seq x y z
N MET A 1 19.22 -3.66 3.31
CA MET A 1 19.17 -4.78 2.35
C MET A 1 20.16 -5.89 2.65
N ASN A 2 21.46 -5.63 2.83
CA ASN A 2 22.42 -6.70 3.16
C ASN A 2 22.03 -7.51 4.39
N GLU A 3 21.47 -6.86 5.41
CA GLU A 3 20.98 -7.48 6.64
C GLU A 3 19.73 -8.36 6.42
N LEU A 4 18.91 -8.06 5.42
CA LEU A 4 17.70 -8.81 5.10
C LEU A 4 17.96 -9.97 4.13
N MET A 5 19.14 -10.01 3.49
CA MET A 5 19.45 -11.03 2.48
C MET A 5 19.30 -12.48 3.01
N PRO A 6 19.78 -12.83 4.22
CA PRO A 6 19.63 -14.19 4.71
C PRO A 6 18.17 -14.62 4.83
N VAL A 7 17.32 -13.77 5.41
CA VAL A 7 15.90 -14.08 5.62
C VAL A 7 15.11 -14.11 4.32
N LEU A 8 15.43 -13.23 3.36
CA LEU A 8 14.80 -13.24 2.03
C LEU A 8 15.15 -14.51 1.26
N GLN A 9 16.40 -14.96 1.34
CA GLN A 9 16.84 -16.21 0.70
C GLN A 9 16.24 -17.45 1.36
N GLU A 10 16.17 -17.46 2.70
CA GLU A 10 15.53 -18.54 3.46
C GLU A 10 14.06 -18.72 3.06
N ASN A 11 13.34 -17.62 2.83
CA ASN A 11 11.95 -17.64 2.37
C ASN A 11 11.80 -17.74 0.85
N SER A 12 12.88 -18.09 0.13
CA SER A 12 12.86 -18.32 -1.33
C SER A 12 12.38 -17.12 -2.16
N VAL A 13 12.56 -15.90 -1.65
CA VAL A 13 12.27 -14.68 -2.41
C VAL A 13 13.16 -14.63 -3.66
N PRO A 14 12.61 -14.39 -4.86
CA PRO A 14 13.38 -14.40 -6.09
C PRO A 14 14.51 -13.37 -6.10
N ASN A 15 15.70 -13.79 -6.54
CA ASN A 15 16.85 -12.89 -6.67
C ASN A 15 16.60 -11.68 -7.57
N GLU A 16 15.75 -11.84 -8.60
CA GLU A 16 15.33 -10.74 -9.47
C GLU A 16 14.56 -9.66 -8.69
N LEU A 17 13.62 -10.06 -7.84
CA LEU A 17 12.85 -9.15 -6.99
C LEU A 17 13.76 -8.40 -6.00
N ILE A 18 14.71 -9.12 -5.38
CA ILE A 18 15.74 -8.52 -4.49
C ILE A 18 16.62 -7.53 -5.25
N SER A 19 17.04 -7.88 -6.47
CA SER A 19 17.84 -7.01 -7.34
C SER A 19 17.08 -5.74 -7.72
N ASN A 20 15.81 -5.87 -8.10
CA ASN A 20 14.93 -4.76 -8.49
C ASN A 20 14.70 -3.79 -7.32
N MET A 21 14.47 -4.30 -6.10
CA MET A 21 14.40 -3.47 -4.90
C MET A 21 15.71 -2.72 -4.62
N ASN A 22 16.86 -3.39 -4.70
CA ASN A 22 18.17 -2.74 -4.52
C ASN A 22 18.43 -1.64 -5.56
N ALA A 23 18.03 -1.89 -6.81
CA ALA A 23 18.12 -0.90 -7.87
C ALA A 23 17.24 0.32 -7.59
N ALA A 24 15.99 0.13 -7.13
CA ALA A 24 15.10 1.22 -6.75
C ALA A 24 15.65 2.03 -5.56
N ILE A 25 16.19 1.38 -4.53
CA ILE A 25 16.85 2.05 -3.40
C ILE A 25 18.04 2.89 -3.87
N THR A 26 18.84 2.36 -4.80
CA THR A 26 19.99 3.07 -5.35
C THR A 26 19.56 4.31 -6.14
N ARG A 27 18.51 4.17 -6.97
CA ARG A 27 17.94 5.31 -7.72
C ARG A 27 17.31 6.34 -6.80
N LEU A 28 16.64 5.92 -5.73
CA LEU A 28 16.12 6.81 -4.69
C LEU A 28 17.25 7.64 -4.06
N ASN A 29 18.34 6.99 -3.62
CA ASN A 29 19.50 7.67 -3.05
C ASN A 29 20.11 8.68 -4.02
N GLN A 30 20.25 8.30 -5.30
CA GLN A 30 20.74 9.22 -6.34
C GLN A 30 19.80 10.41 -6.55
N ALA A 31 18.49 10.18 -6.60
CA ALA A 31 17.50 11.24 -6.75
C ALA A 31 17.53 12.22 -5.56
N VAL A 32 17.66 11.72 -4.33
CA VAL A 32 17.82 12.55 -3.13
C VAL A 32 19.10 13.38 -3.18
N MET A 33 20.24 12.78 -3.55
CA MET A 33 21.51 13.50 -3.69
C MET A 33 21.45 14.59 -4.76
N GLN A 34 20.67 14.37 -5.81
CA GLN A 34 20.46 15.33 -6.90
C GLN A 34 19.34 16.34 -6.62
N GLN A 35 18.67 16.25 -5.46
CA GLN A 35 17.49 17.05 -5.11
C GLN A 35 16.36 16.93 -6.14
N ASN A 36 16.26 15.77 -6.79
CA ASN A 36 15.20 15.47 -7.75
C ASN A 36 14.01 14.85 -7.01
N THR A 37 13.15 15.70 -6.45
CA THR A 37 11.98 15.30 -5.65
C THR A 37 11.06 14.35 -6.41
N GLN A 38 10.79 14.61 -7.69
CA GLN A 38 9.89 13.77 -8.48
C GLN A 38 10.42 12.33 -8.57
N GLN A 39 11.69 12.18 -8.95
CA GLN A 39 12.31 10.85 -9.03
C GLN A 39 12.39 10.19 -7.65
N ALA A 40 12.66 10.96 -6.59
CA ALA A 40 12.70 10.41 -5.24
C ALA A 40 11.33 9.83 -4.84
N ILE A 41 10.23 10.56 -5.05
CA ILE A 41 8.87 10.08 -4.75
C ILE A 41 8.53 8.84 -5.59
N THR A 42 8.81 8.85 -6.89
CA THR A 42 8.55 7.68 -7.76
C THR A 42 9.32 6.44 -7.32
N GLN A 43 10.62 6.56 -7.00
CA GLN A 43 11.40 5.40 -6.55
C GLN A 43 10.96 4.93 -5.16
N ALA A 44 10.56 5.84 -4.26
CA ALA A 44 10.01 5.46 -2.96
C ALA A 44 8.70 4.67 -3.11
N ASN A 45 7.80 5.10 -4.00
CA ASN A 45 6.58 4.35 -4.29
C ASN A 45 6.91 2.97 -4.87
N GLN A 46 7.84 2.89 -5.82
CA GLN A 46 8.26 1.61 -6.41
C GLN A 46 8.83 0.62 -5.37
N ILE A 47 9.57 1.11 -4.36
CA ILE A 47 10.06 0.27 -3.27
C ILE A 47 8.88 -0.35 -2.50
N MET A 48 7.78 0.39 -2.30
CA MET A 48 6.59 -0.13 -1.63
C MET A 48 5.95 -1.31 -2.38
N MET A 49 5.87 -1.24 -3.72
CA MET A 49 5.41 -2.37 -4.53
C MET A 49 6.32 -3.60 -4.35
N TYR A 50 7.64 -3.42 -4.41
CA TYR A 50 8.55 -4.54 -4.18
C TYR A 50 8.48 -5.11 -2.76
N VAL A 51 8.20 -4.28 -1.75
CA VAL A 51 7.93 -4.76 -0.39
C VAL A 51 6.68 -5.63 -0.38
N ALA A 52 5.59 -5.20 -1.03
CA ALA A 52 4.37 -6.02 -1.14
C ALA A 52 4.66 -7.38 -1.80
N ASP A 53 5.38 -7.38 -2.93
CA ASP A 53 5.73 -8.60 -3.66
C ASP A 53 6.66 -9.52 -2.87
N MET A 54 7.57 -8.97 -2.06
CA MET A 54 8.43 -9.78 -1.21
C MET A 54 7.65 -10.40 -0.05
N LEU A 55 6.70 -9.66 0.52
CA LEU A 55 5.89 -10.12 1.64
C LEU A 55 4.98 -11.30 1.28
N ASP A 56 4.66 -11.51 -0.01
CA ASP A 56 3.92 -12.71 -0.47
C ASP A 56 4.65 -14.03 -0.16
N TYR A 57 5.96 -13.98 0.10
CA TYR A 57 6.76 -15.15 0.47
C TYR A 57 6.79 -15.40 1.99
N PHE A 58 6.08 -14.59 2.76
CA PHE A 58 6.02 -14.67 4.21
C PHE A 58 4.58 -14.93 4.66
N ASP A 59 4.45 -15.50 5.85
CA ASP A 59 3.17 -15.52 6.54
C ASP A 59 2.93 -14.14 7.15
N VAL A 60 2.01 -13.39 6.54
CA VAL A 60 1.70 -12.01 6.94
C VAL A 60 0.26 -11.90 7.40
N MET A 61 0.04 -11.15 8.47
CA MET A 61 -1.29 -10.93 9.03
C MET A 61 -2.09 -9.87 8.27
N VAL A 62 -1.39 -8.88 7.70
CA VAL A 62 -2.00 -7.83 6.87
C VAL A 62 -1.83 -8.26 5.42
N PRO A 63 -2.92 -8.37 4.64
CA PRO A 63 -2.84 -8.75 3.23
C PRO A 63 -1.91 -7.82 2.45
N THR A 64 -0.98 -8.40 1.71
CA THR A 64 -0.02 -7.64 0.87
C THR A 64 -0.71 -6.81 -0.20
N ASP A 65 -1.91 -7.21 -0.61
CA ASP A 65 -2.76 -6.45 -1.54
C ASP A 65 -3.14 -5.06 -1.01
N LEU A 66 -3.20 -4.84 0.31
CA LEU A 66 -3.35 -3.49 0.88
C LEU A 66 -2.14 -2.59 0.59
N ASN A 67 -0.93 -3.15 0.58
CA ASN A 67 0.27 -2.42 0.17
C ASN A 67 0.27 -2.12 -1.33
N ARG A 68 -0.26 -3.02 -2.16
CA ARG A 68 -0.42 -2.79 -3.62
C ARG A 68 -1.43 -1.69 -3.91
N LEU A 69 -2.57 -1.69 -3.23
CA LEU A 69 -3.55 -0.61 -3.33
C LEU A 69 -2.94 0.75 -2.91
N ASN A 70 -2.13 0.73 -1.85
CA ASN A 70 -1.38 1.90 -1.37
C ASN A 70 -0.40 2.43 -2.44
N PHE A 71 0.29 1.53 -3.15
CA PHE A 71 1.13 1.89 -4.29
C PHE A 71 0.31 2.53 -5.41
N PHE A 72 -0.79 1.90 -5.84
CA PHE A 72 -1.58 2.40 -6.97
C PHE A 72 -2.23 3.76 -6.67
N ALA A 73 -2.74 3.96 -5.45
CA ALA A 73 -3.30 5.24 -5.03
C ALA A 73 -2.23 6.37 -5.06
N ARG A 74 -1.01 6.11 -4.58
CA ARG A 74 0.11 7.06 -4.71
C ARG A 74 0.53 7.26 -6.16
N GLN A 75 0.51 6.21 -6.97
CA GLN A 75 0.88 6.30 -8.38
C GLN A 75 -0.13 7.14 -9.18
N ILE A 76 -1.42 7.05 -8.87
CA ILE A 76 -2.47 7.92 -9.43
C ILE A 76 -2.12 9.40 -9.20
N ILE A 77 -1.70 9.76 -7.98
CA ILE A 77 -1.29 11.13 -7.64
C ILE A 77 -0.06 11.54 -8.45
N ILE A 78 1.00 10.71 -8.44
CA ILE A 78 2.26 10.95 -9.16
C ILE A 78 2.02 11.15 -10.66
N GLU A 79 1.18 10.32 -11.29
CA GLU A 79 0.91 10.41 -12.73
C GLU A 79 0.00 11.60 -13.05
N ALA A 80 -0.93 11.97 -12.17
CA ALA A 80 -1.76 13.16 -12.31
C ALA A 80 -0.90 14.44 -12.26
N GLU A 81 0.07 14.51 -11.34
CA GLU A 81 1.07 15.59 -11.26
C GLU A 81 1.88 15.72 -12.55
N ASN A 82 2.20 14.58 -13.18
CA ASN A 82 2.91 14.53 -14.47
C ASN A 82 1.98 14.71 -15.69
N ASN A 83 0.68 14.98 -15.48
CA ASN A 83 -0.35 15.11 -16.51
C ASN A 83 -0.46 13.85 -17.43
N ASN A 84 -0.10 12.68 -16.89
CA ASN A 84 -0.08 11.41 -17.59
C ASN A 84 -1.37 10.61 -17.35
N TRP A 85 -2.47 11.15 -17.87
CA TRP A 85 -3.83 10.64 -17.61
C TRP A 85 -4.07 9.20 -18.07
N ASP A 86 -3.33 8.74 -19.09
CA ASP A 86 -3.41 7.34 -19.52
C ASP A 86 -2.88 6.40 -18.43
N GLN A 87 -1.79 6.78 -17.75
CA GLN A 87 -1.27 6.04 -16.61
C GLN A 87 -2.10 6.23 -15.35
N VAL A 88 -2.70 7.41 -15.13
CA VAL A 88 -3.68 7.59 -14.04
C VAL A 88 -4.80 6.57 -14.17
N ASN A 89 -5.40 6.46 -15.35
CA ASN A 89 -6.48 5.50 -15.61
C ASN A 89 -5.99 4.05 -15.50
N ALA A 90 -4.79 3.72 -16.01
CA ALA A 90 -4.22 2.39 -15.86
C ALA A 90 -4.06 1.99 -14.39
N ASN A 91 -3.49 2.85 -13.55
CA ASN A 91 -3.32 2.59 -12.12
C ASN A 91 -4.67 2.47 -11.39
N TYR A 92 -5.68 3.25 -11.78
CA TYR A 92 -7.03 3.12 -11.26
C TYR A 92 -7.66 1.75 -11.58
N LEU A 93 -7.49 1.27 -12.81
CA LEU A 93 -8.00 -0.04 -13.22
C LEU A 93 -7.28 -1.18 -12.49
N GLU A 94 -5.96 -1.09 -12.32
CA GLU A 94 -5.20 -2.06 -11.53
C GLU A 94 -5.62 -2.05 -10.05
N ALA A 95 -5.82 -0.86 -9.45
CA ALA A 95 -6.34 -0.75 -8.09
C ALA A 95 -7.70 -1.43 -7.93
N ASN A 96 -8.63 -1.22 -8.88
CA ASN A 96 -9.91 -1.91 -8.89
C ASN A 96 -9.74 -3.43 -8.96
N GLN A 97 -8.87 -3.94 -9.82
CA GLN A 97 -8.66 -5.38 -9.95
C GLN A 97 -8.09 -6.01 -8.67
N VAL A 98 -7.13 -5.34 -8.02
CA VAL A 98 -6.59 -5.79 -6.73
C VAL A 98 -7.68 -5.77 -5.67
N TRP A 99 -8.50 -4.71 -5.62
CA TRP A 99 -9.59 -4.62 -4.66
C TRP A 99 -10.64 -5.71 -4.84
N GLU A 100 -11.08 -5.97 -6.07
CA GLU A 100 -12.06 -7.02 -6.38
C GLU A 100 -11.54 -8.43 -6.04
N ARG A 101 -10.22 -8.64 -6.03
CA ARG A 101 -9.60 -9.87 -5.55
C ARG A 101 -9.55 -9.95 -4.03
N LEU A 102 -9.19 -8.85 -3.35
CA LEU A 102 -9.05 -8.82 -1.89
C LEU A 102 -10.41 -8.86 -1.18
N LYS A 103 -11.40 -8.14 -1.71
CA LYS A 103 -12.71 -7.92 -1.08
C LYS A 103 -13.42 -9.21 -0.63
N PRO A 104 -13.48 -10.30 -1.42
CA PRO A 104 -14.10 -11.55 -1.00
C PRO A 104 -13.40 -12.25 0.19
N GLU A 105 -12.14 -11.92 0.46
CA GLU A 105 -11.36 -12.44 1.59
C GLU A 105 -11.66 -11.69 2.89
N LEU A 106 -12.31 -10.51 2.79
CA LEU A 106 -12.70 -9.69 3.93
C LEU A 106 -14.02 -10.22 4.53
N GLY A 107 -13.94 -10.66 5.78
CA GLY A 107 -15.12 -11.12 6.53
C GLY A 107 -16.09 -10.00 6.91
N GLU A 108 -17.26 -10.37 7.43
CA GLU A 108 -18.34 -9.45 7.81
C GLU A 108 -17.89 -8.35 8.79
N GLN A 109 -16.88 -8.63 9.61
CA GLN A 109 -16.31 -7.67 10.55
C GLN A 109 -15.64 -6.45 9.89
N TYR A 110 -15.27 -6.54 8.61
CA TYR A 110 -14.71 -5.43 7.82
C TYR A 110 -15.75 -4.79 6.88
N SER A 111 -17.04 -5.08 7.04
CA SER A 111 -18.09 -4.62 6.12
C SER A 111 -18.16 -3.09 5.99
N ASN A 112 -17.88 -2.35 7.06
CA ASN A 112 -17.81 -0.89 7.01
C ASN A 112 -16.64 -0.40 6.15
N ASP A 113 -15.44 -0.96 6.35
CA ASP A 113 -14.25 -0.59 5.56
C ASP A 113 -14.44 -0.93 4.09
N VAL A 114 -15.04 -2.09 3.80
CA VAL A 114 -15.37 -2.50 2.44
C VAL A 114 -16.28 -1.49 1.76
N ASN A 115 -17.35 -1.06 2.43
CA ASN A 115 -18.29 -0.09 1.86
C ASN A 115 -17.64 1.30 1.65
N GLU A 116 -16.84 1.74 2.62
CA GLU A 116 -16.13 3.02 2.53
C GLU A 116 -15.07 3.02 1.43
N PHE A 117 -14.36 1.90 1.26
CA PHE A 117 -13.36 1.74 0.21
C PHE A 117 -14.00 1.65 -1.18
N ASP A 118 -15.10 0.89 -1.33
CA ASP A 118 -15.92 0.86 -2.56
C ASP A 118 -16.35 2.28 -2.96
N LEU A 119 -16.85 3.06 -1.99
CA LEU A 119 -17.26 4.44 -2.23
C LEU A 119 -16.07 5.31 -2.67
N ALA A 120 -14.93 5.23 -1.98
CA ALA A 120 -13.73 5.97 -2.33
C ALA A 120 -13.22 5.65 -3.75
N LEU A 121 -13.17 4.36 -4.13
CA LEU A 121 -12.81 3.94 -5.48
C LEU A 121 -13.81 4.43 -6.52
N SER A 122 -15.11 4.38 -6.24
CA SER A 122 -16.12 4.85 -7.18
C SER A 122 -16.04 6.37 -7.43
N ASN A 123 -15.71 7.15 -6.41
CA ASN A 123 -15.57 8.60 -6.49
C ASN A 123 -14.33 9.05 -7.29
N LEU A 124 -13.36 8.17 -7.52
CA LEU A 124 -12.18 8.45 -8.34
C LEU A 124 -12.44 8.43 -9.85
N ALA A 125 -13.46 7.72 -10.32
CA ALA A 125 -13.69 7.51 -11.75
C ALA A 125 -13.94 8.82 -12.50
N GLU A 126 -14.89 9.63 -12.03
CA GLU A 126 -15.32 10.86 -12.72
C GLU A 126 -14.21 11.95 -12.77
N PRO A 127 -13.44 12.20 -11.70
CA PRO A 127 -12.29 13.10 -11.76
C PRO A 127 -11.20 12.65 -12.73
N ILE A 128 -10.97 11.34 -12.83
CA ILE A 128 -10.00 10.77 -13.77
C ILE A 128 -10.46 10.98 -15.22
N ASP A 129 -11.72 10.63 -15.51
CA ASP A 129 -12.31 10.79 -16.85
C ASP A 129 -12.34 12.25 -17.31
N SER A 130 -12.70 13.16 -16.39
CA SER A 130 -12.74 14.60 -16.64
C SER A 130 -11.36 15.28 -16.57
N ARG A 131 -10.30 14.52 -16.23
CA ARG A 131 -8.92 15.01 -16.05
C ARG A 131 -8.83 16.15 -15.03
N ASN A 132 -9.64 16.08 -13.98
CA ASN A 132 -9.69 17.08 -12.92
C ASN A 132 -8.60 16.78 -11.88
N TYR A 133 -7.41 17.36 -12.08
CA TYR A 133 -6.25 17.17 -11.21
C TYR A 133 -6.57 17.26 -9.71
N GLN A 134 -7.22 18.35 -9.28
CA GLN A 134 -7.47 18.59 -7.84
C GLN A 134 -8.38 17.51 -7.27
N MET A 135 -9.50 17.21 -7.94
CA MET A 135 -10.43 16.18 -7.47
C MET A 135 -9.83 14.78 -7.53
N THR A 136 -8.97 14.48 -8.52
CA THR A 136 -8.25 13.20 -8.58
C THR A 136 -7.30 13.04 -7.39
N VAL A 137 -6.51 14.06 -7.08
CA VAL A 137 -5.58 14.02 -5.94
C VAL A 137 -6.33 13.94 -4.61
N ASP A 138 -7.39 14.72 -4.42
CA ASP A 138 -8.19 14.69 -3.19
C ASP A 138 -8.84 13.32 -2.96
N ASN A 139 -9.44 12.74 -4.00
CA ASN A 139 -10.05 11.40 -3.88
C ASN A 139 -9.02 10.29 -3.74
N ALA A 140 -7.83 10.42 -4.33
CA ALA A 140 -6.75 9.45 -4.15
C ALA A 140 -6.18 9.49 -2.72
N ASN A 141 -6.13 10.68 -2.09
CA ASN A 141 -5.77 10.80 -0.68
C ASN A 141 -6.85 10.19 0.24
N ILE A 142 -8.14 10.39 -0.07
CA ILE A 142 -9.23 9.70 0.66
C ILE A 142 -9.06 8.18 0.55
N LEU A 143 -8.70 7.67 -0.63
CA LEU A 143 -8.43 6.26 -0.83
C LEU A 143 -7.26 5.76 0.05
N LEU A 144 -6.18 6.54 0.14
CA LEU A 144 -5.05 6.24 1.04
C LEU A 144 -5.48 6.20 2.50
N ASP A 145 -6.26 7.19 2.96
CA ASP A 145 -6.78 7.22 4.33
C ASP A 145 -7.61 5.95 4.64
N ARG A 146 -8.45 5.51 3.69
CA ARG A 146 -9.25 4.27 3.84
C ARG A 146 -8.39 3.02 3.90
N LEU A 147 -7.28 2.95 3.17
CA LEU A 147 -6.33 1.84 3.27
C LEU A 147 -5.64 1.81 4.63
N ASP A 148 -5.30 2.98 5.17
CA ASP A 148 -4.65 3.08 6.48
C ASP A 148 -5.62 2.62 7.58
N PHE A 149 -6.90 3.01 7.53
CA PHE A 149 -7.92 2.49 8.45
C PHE A 149 -8.06 0.97 8.36
N LEU A 150 -8.28 0.43 7.15
CA LEU A 150 -8.41 -1.01 6.95
C LEU A 150 -7.16 -1.79 7.41
N SER A 151 -5.96 -1.27 7.12
CA SER A 151 -4.70 -1.90 7.55
C SER A 151 -4.55 -1.91 9.07
N ASN A 152 -4.99 -0.85 9.76
CA ASN A 152 -4.98 -0.80 11.23
C ASN A 152 -6.01 -1.75 11.82
N ASP A 153 -7.21 -1.85 11.25
CA ASP A 153 -8.23 -2.79 11.70
C ASP A 153 -7.76 -4.25 11.57
N PHE A 154 -7.03 -4.57 10.50
CA PHE A 154 -6.32 -5.85 10.38
C PHE A 154 -5.30 -6.05 11.52
N ALA A 155 -4.49 -5.05 11.83
CA ALA A 155 -3.50 -5.15 12.89
C ALA A 155 -4.14 -5.33 14.28
N GLU A 156 -5.20 -4.58 14.60
CA GLU A 156 -5.88 -4.63 15.90
C GLU A 156 -6.66 -5.94 16.10
N GLN A 157 -7.32 -6.45 15.06
CA GLN A 157 -8.08 -7.70 15.16
C GLN A 157 -7.18 -8.93 15.30
N ASN A 158 -6.00 -8.91 14.68
CA ASN A 158 -5.03 -9.99 14.78
C ASN A 158 -4.06 -9.82 15.97
N PHE A 159 -3.99 -8.63 16.58
CA PHE A 159 -3.23 -8.32 17.79
C PHE A 159 -4.04 -7.39 18.73
N PRO A 160 -5.00 -7.92 19.51
CA PRO A 160 -5.60 -7.13 20.58
C PRO A 160 -4.51 -6.74 21.58
N PRO A 161 -4.52 -5.50 22.11
CA PRO A 161 -3.53 -5.09 23.11
C PRO A 161 -3.53 -6.09 24.27
N GLU A 162 -2.35 -6.55 24.68
CA GLU A 162 -2.20 -7.46 25.81
C GLU A 162 -3.02 -6.92 26.99
N THR A 163 -4.01 -7.69 27.45
CA THR A 163 -4.73 -7.35 28.69
C THR A 163 -3.68 -7.18 29.79
N PRO A 164 -3.61 -6.03 30.47
CA PRO A 164 -2.66 -5.83 31.56
C PRO A 164 -2.82 -6.97 32.57
N PRO A 165 -1.71 -7.53 33.10
CA PRO A 165 -1.81 -8.59 34.10
C PRO A 165 -2.75 -8.14 35.21
N GLN A 166 -3.82 -8.90 35.44
CA GLN A 166 -4.72 -8.65 36.54
C GLN A 166 -3.89 -8.69 37.82
N ASN A 167 -3.76 -7.53 38.48
CA ASN A 167 -3.15 -7.42 39.80
C ASN A 167 -3.98 -8.28 40.76
N THR A 168 -3.58 -9.54 40.94
CA THR A 168 -4.06 -10.35 42.06
C THR A 168 -3.35 -9.83 43.29
N SER A 169 -3.89 -8.76 43.88
CA SER A 169 -3.50 -8.35 45.22
C SER A 169 -3.76 -9.53 46.17
N PRO A 170 -2.76 -9.94 46.98
CA PRO A 170 -3.01 -10.93 48.02
C PRO A 170 -4.01 -10.35 49.01
N GLN A 171 -5.12 -11.05 49.23
CA GLN A 171 -5.97 -10.80 50.39
C GLN A 171 -5.14 -11.09 51.64
N ALA A 172 -4.93 -10.07 52.46
CA ALA A 172 -4.44 -10.16 53.83
C ALA A 172 -5.53 -9.67 54.77
#